data_AF-A0A2H9PYW2-F1
#
_entry.id   AF-A0A2H9PYW2-F1
#
_cell.length_a   1.000
_cell.length_b   1.000
_cell.length_c   1.000
_cell.angle_alpha   90.00
_cell.angle_beta   90.00
_cell.angle_gamma   90.00
#
_symmetry.space_group_name_H-M   'P 1'
#
loop_
_entity.id
_entity.type
_entity.pdbx_description
1 polymer ?
#
loop_
_entity_poly.entity_id
_entity_poly.type
_entity_poly.pdbx_seq_one_letter_code
_entity_poly.pdbx_strand_id
1 'polypeptide(L)'
;MEKKTSERSKTTRREVSRLLVIFIVLLIIVGGFILYSSWPVIFGKTIVLETESYDPIDLIRGNYMQIRYEINDIPVKEGFEQGDTVYVSLFETGGIWKYEDVFLTKPTGDFIKGKIKRIGSEMHVEYGIEQNFIEQGTRVERGIMEVEVKVDNSGNARIIKITKDGKLIA
;
A
#
# COMPACT_ATOMS: atom_id res chain seq x y z
N MET A 1 42.26 38.08 -31.72
CA MET A 1 41.67 37.65 -30.42
C MET A 1 40.29 36.99 -30.53
N GLU A 2 39.69 36.88 -31.73
CA GLU A 2 38.29 36.46 -31.91
C GLU A 2 38.01 34.94 -31.88
N LYS A 3 39.01 34.11 -32.26
CA LYS A 3 38.83 32.64 -32.30
C LYS A 3 38.62 32.01 -30.92
N LYS A 4 39.25 32.55 -29.88
CA LYS A 4 39.23 31.96 -28.51
C LYS A 4 37.86 32.08 -27.84
N THR A 5 37.08 33.10 -28.20
CA THR A 5 35.73 33.35 -27.65
C THR A 5 34.68 32.44 -28.28
N SER A 6 34.83 32.11 -29.57
CA SER A 6 33.93 31.22 -30.33
C SER A 6 34.03 29.76 -29.89
N GLU A 7 35.24 29.26 -29.63
CA GLU A 7 35.44 27.87 -29.19
C GLU A 7 34.90 27.62 -27.78
N ARG A 8 35.11 28.58 -26.85
CA ARG A 8 34.61 28.49 -25.47
C ARG A 8 33.07 28.50 -25.40
N SER A 9 32.41 29.26 -26.27
CA SER A 9 30.95 29.29 -26.41
C SER A 9 30.37 27.93 -26.88
N LYS A 10 31.06 27.27 -27.83
CA LYS A 10 30.61 25.98 -28.37
C LYS A 10 30.77 24.83 -27.37
N THR A 11 31.83 24.81 -26.57
CA THR A 11 32.00 23.80 -25.50
C THR A 11 30.98 23.99 -24.38
N THR A 12 30.75 25.23 -23.93
CA THR A 12 29.73 25.50 -22.90
C THR A 12 28.31 25.15 -23.38
N ARG A 13 27.94 25.44 -24.64
CA ARG A 13 26.63 25.01 -25.18
C ARG A 13 26.47 23.49 -25.23
N ARG A 14 27.55 22.75 -25.55
CA ARG A 14 27.54 21.27 -25.55
C ARG A 14 27.41 20.71 -24.14
N GLU A 15 28.11 21.27 -23.16
CA GLU A 15 27.99 20.89 -21.75
C GLU A 15 26.59 21.18 -21.20
N VAL A 16 26.04 22.36 -21.48
CA VAL A 16 24.66 22.70 -21.12
C VAL A 16 23.67 21.73 -21.75
N SER A 17 23.82 21.38 -23.04
CA SER A 17 22.94 20.39 -23.68
C SER A 17 23.04 19.00 -23.05
N ARG A 18 24.24 18.55 -22.64
CA ARG A 18 24.43 17.29 -21.91
C ARG A 18 23.77 17.33 -20.54
N LEU A 19 23.94 18.41 -19.78
CA LEU A 19 23.27 18.59 -18.49
C LEU A 19 21.76 18.61 -18.64
N LEU A 20 21.23 19.23 -19.70
CA LEU A 20 19.79 19.28 -19.99
C LEU A 20 19.25 17.88 -20.32
N VAL A 21 19.99 17.07 -21.11
CA VAL A 21 19.62 15.68 -21.37
C VAL A 21 19.63 14.85 -20.09
N ILE A 22 20.67 14.97 -19.26
CA ILE A 22 20.74 14.26 -17.97
C ILE A 22 19.56 14.66 -17.07
N PHE A 23 19.24 15.95 -17.01
CA PHE A 23 18.11 16.46 -16.24
C PHE A 23 16.77 15.92 -16.76
N ILE A 24 16.56 15.87 -18.08
CA ILE A 24 15.35 15.27 -18.68
C ILE A 24 15.26 13.78 -18.35
N VAL A 25 16.36 13.03 -18.46
CA VAL A 25 16.39 11.61 -18.10
C VAL A 25 16.03 11.42 -16.62
N LEU A 26 16.57 12.26 -15.73
CA LEU A 26 16.24 12.23 -14.31
C LEU A 26 14.75 12.52 -14.07
N LEU A 27 14.19 13.51 -14.76
CA LEU A 27 12.75 13.81 -14.69
C LEU A 27 11.89 12.66 -15.19
N ILE A 28 12.30 11.95 -16.25
CA ILE A 28 11.59 10.77 -16.75
C ILE A 28 11.63 9.63 -15.72
N ILE A 29 12.78 9.40 -15.08
CA ILE A 29 12.93 8.36 -14.05
C ILE A 29 12.04 8.67 -12.84
N VAL A 30 12.11 9.91 -12.33
CA VAL A 30 11.31 10.35 -11.18
C VAL A 30 9.82 10.36 -11.52
N GLY A 31 9.44 10.91 -12.67
CA GLY A 31 8.06 10.93 -13.13
C GLY A 31 7.49 9.52 -13.33
N GLY A 32 8.26 8.63 -13.96
CA GLY A 32 7.89 7.22 -14.12
C GLY A 32 7.69 6.50 -12.79
N PHE A 33 8.56 6.76 -11.81
CA PHE A 33 8.42 6.20 -10.47
C PHE A 33 7.17 6.70 -9.73
N ILE A 34 6.87 8.01 -9.82
CA ILE A 34 5.67 8.59 -9.22
C ILE A 34 4.41 7.96 -9.85
N LEU A 35 4.36 7.86 -11.18
CA LEU A 35 3.24 7.25 -11.89
C LEU A 35 3.05 5.78 -11.51
N TYR A 36 4.13 5.00 -11.47
CA TYR A 36 4.11 3.60 -11.04
C TYR A 36 3.58 3.45 -9.61
N SER A 37 4.04 4.29 -8.67
CA SER A 37 3.59 4.25 -7.28
C SER A 37 2.14 4.74 -7.10
N SER A 38 1.65 5.61 -7.98
CA SER A 38 0.30 6.20 -7.88
C SER A 38 -0.77 5.35 -8.57
N TRP A 39 -0.37 4.40 -9.41
CA TRP A 39 -1.28 3.55 -10.19
C TRP A 39 -2.32 2.80 -9.35
N PRO A 40 -1.97 2.16 -8.20
CA PRO A 40 -2.94 1.46 -7.34
C PRO A 40 -4.00 2.39 -6.77
N VAL A 41 -3.62 3.64 -6.45
CA VAL A 41 -4.54 4.64 -5.88
C VAL A 41 -5.49 5.20 -6.92
N ILE A 42 -5.10 5.25 -8.20
CA ILE A 42 -5.94 5.81 -9.27
C ILE A 42 -6.91 4.76 -9.81
N PHE A 43 -6.44 3.53 -10.08
CA PHE A 43 -7.22 2.49 -10.75
C PHE A 43 -7.70 1.36 -9.84
N GLY A 44 -7.30 1.35 -8.58
CA GLY A 44 -7.71 0.32 -7.63
C GLY A 44 -9.20 0.40 -7.29
N LYS A 45 -9.80 -0.76 -7.08
CA LYS A 45 -11.16 -0.87 -6.56
C LYS A 45 -11.15 -0.52 -5.08
N THR A 46 -12.08 0.34 -4.68
CA THR A 46 -12.30 0.68 -3.28
C THR A 46 -13.08 -0.44 -2.60
N ILE A 47 -12.54 -0.95 -1.49
CA ILE A 47 -13.19 -1.88 -0.57
C ILE A 47 -13.16 -1.30 0.84
N VAL A 48 -14.10 -1.69 1.68
CA VAL A 48 -14.14 -1.30 3.10
C VAL A 48 -13.97 -2.54 3.96
N LEU A 49 -12.95 -2.53 4.81
CA LEU A 49 -12.65 -3.62 5.73
C LEU A 49 -12.97 -3.20 7.16
N GLU A 50 -13.62 -4.10 7.90
CA GLU A 50 -13.79 -3.94 9.33
C GLU A 50 -12.50 -4.32 10.07
N THR A 51 -12.14 -3.52 11.06
CA THR A 51 -10.94 -3.75 11.86
C THR A 51 -11.17 -3.43 13.33
N GLU A 52 -10.46 -4.15 14.19
CA GLU A 52 -10.23 -3.77 15.57
C GLU A 52 -8.86 -3.09 15.68
N SER A 53 -8.84 -1.83 16.12
CA SER A 53 -7.57 -1.17 16.44
C SER A 53 -6.97 -1.73 17.72
N TYR A 54 -5.68 -2.03 17.64
CA TYR A 54 -4.83 -2.15 18.80
C TYR A 54 -3.98 -0.88 18.91
N ASP A 55 -3.94 -0.28 20.10
CA ASP A 55 -3.17 0.94 20.41
C ASP A 55 -1.78 0.58 20.96
N PRO A 56 -0.70 0.68 20.15
CA PRO A 56 0.66 0.78 20.66
C PRO A 56 1.20 2.21 20.55
N ILE A 57 1.44 2.84 21.70
CA ILE A 57 2.29 4.04 21.77
C ILE A 57 3.76 3.58 21.74
N ASP A 58 4.53 3.98 20.72
CA ASP A 58 5.99 3.81 20.70
C ASP A 58 6.68 5.20 20.65
N LEU A 59 7.34 5.57 21.75
CA LEU A 59 8.01 6.87 21.93
C LEU A 59 9.21 7.08 20.98
N ILE A 60 9.72 6.03 20.32
CA ILE A 60 10.94 6.08 19.51
C ILE A 60 10.61 6.04 18.01
N ARG A 61 9.54 5.32 17.62
CA ARG A 61 9.15 5.14 16.20
C ARG A 61 8.16 6.18 15.68
N GLY A 62 7.63 7.03 16.57
CA GLY A 62 6.54 7.94 16.27
C GLY A 62 5.18 7.26 16.45
N ASN A 63 4.10 8.00 16.19
CA ASN A 63 2.75 7.50 16.39
C ASN A 63 2.31 6.65 15.19
N TYR A 64 2.14 5.35 15.40
CA TYR A 64 1.53 4.43 14.45
C TYR A 64 0.41 3.63 15.11
N MET A 65 -0.55 3.21 14.31
CA MET A 65 -1.64 2.36 14.71
C MET A 65 -1.45 0.98 14.11
N GLN A 66 -1.55 -0.06 14.94
CA GLN A 66 -1.61 -1.43 14.47
C GLN A 66 -3.07 -1.81 14.20
N ILE A 67 -3.31 -2.31 13.01
CA ILE A 67 -4.62 -2.62 12.47
C ILE A 67 -4.74 -4.13 12.34
N ARG A 68 -5.79 -4.71 12.92
CA ARG A 68 -6.13 -6.13 12.76
C ARG A 68 -7.48 -6.25 12.08
N TYR A 69 -7.48 -6.79 10.88
CA TYR A 69 -8.65 -7.04 10.06
C TYR A 69 -9.26 -8.40 10.40
N GLU A 70 -10.58 -8.52 10.22
CA GLU A 70 -11.28 -9.81 10.30
C GLU A 70 -10.67 -10.84 9.34
N ILE A 71 -10.22 -10.39 8.17
CA ILE A 71 -9.64 -11.26 7.14
C ILE A 71 -8.20 -11.71 7.44
N ASN A 72 -7.53 -11.17 8.46
CA ASN A 72 -6.16 -11.60 8.78
C ASN A 72 -6.08 -13.05 9.25
N ASP A 73 -7.12 -13.56 9.90
CA ASP A 73 -7.13 -14.89 10.50
C ASP A 73 -8.09 -15.80 9.70
N ILE A 74 -7.50 -16.69 8.89
CA ILE A 74 -8.23 -17.58 7.98
C ILE A 74 -8.14 -19.02 8.50
N PRO A 75 -9.22 -19.82 8.46
CA PRO A 75 -9.18 -21.24 8.83
C PRO A 75 -8.09 -21.99 8.07
N VAL A 76 -7.38 -22.89 8.75
CA VAL A 76 -6.30 -23.67 8.14
C VAL A 76 -6.83 -24.53 7.00
N LYS A 77 -6.18 -24.46 5.84
CA LYS A 77 -6.48 -25.24 4.64
C LYS A 77 -5.22 -25.98 4.22
N GLU A 78 -5.39 -27.20 3.72
CA GLU A 78 -4.25 -28.00 3.24
C GLU A 78 -3.60 -27.33 2.01
N GLY A 79 -2.28 -27.53 1.85
CA GLY A 79 -1.52 -27.02 0.71
C GLY A 79 -1.01 -25.58 0.84
N PHE A 80 -1.14 -24.96 2.01
CA PHE A 80 -0.58 -23.64 2.32
C PHE A 80 0.57 -23.75 3.32
N GLU A 81 1.65 -23.02 3.05
CA GLU A 81 2.83 -22.99 3.90
C GLU A 81 3.12 -21.58 4.43
N GLN A 82 3.84 -21.53 5.55
CA GLN A 82 4.30 -20.26 6.10
C GLN A 82 5.25 -19.58 5.10
N GLY A 83 4.96 -18.32 4.78
CA GLY A 83 5.73 -17.54 3.81
C GLY A 83 5.12 -17.51 2.42
N ASP A 84 4.08 -18.29 2.14
CA ASP A 84 3.40 -18.28 0.85
C ASP A 84 2.74 -16.93 0.56
N THR A 85 2.77 -16.56 -0.71
CA THR A 85 1.96 -15.46 -1.22
C THR A 85 0.60 -16.02 -1.61
N VAL A 86 -0.46 -15.46 -1.03
CA VAL A 86 -1.83 -15.91 -1.21
C VAL A 86 -2.72 -14.79 -1.74
N TYR A 87 -3.81 -15.20 -2.37
CA TYR A 87 -4.87 -14.33 -2.85
C TYR A 87 -6.15 -14.72 -2.11
N VAL A 88 -6.67 -13.78 -1.34
CA VAL A 88 -7.90 -13.95 -0.56
C VAL A 88 -9.03 -13.35 -1.39
N SER A 89 -9.99 -14.18 -1.81
CA SER A 89 -11.19 -13.69 -2.49
C SER A 89 -12.09 -12.99 -1.48
N LEU A 90 -12.73 -11.93 -1.93
CA LEU A 90 -13.56 -11.09 -1.09
C LEU A 90 -14.98 -11.01 -1.64
N PHE A 91 -15.95 -10.89 -0.74
CA PHE A 91 -17.33 -10.60 -1.08
C PHE A 91 -17.84 -9.44 -0.22
N GLU A 92 -18.77 -8.66 -0.77
CA GLU A 92 -19.37 -7.51 -0.10
C GLU A 92 -20.67 -7.91 0.60
N THR A 93 -20.83 -7.52 1.86
CA THR A 93 -22.07 -7.66 2.60
C THR A 93 -22.32 -6.42 3.46
N GLY A 94 -23.44 -5.73 3.21
CA GLY A 94 -23.80 -4.52 3.96
C GLY A 94 -22.79 -3.36 3.83
N GLY A 95 -22.02 -3.28 2.73
CA GLY A 95 -20.98 -2.28 2.53
C GLY A 95 -19.62 -2.64 3.13
N ILE A 96 -19.51 -3.78 3.82
CA ILE A 96 -18.27 -4.30 4.40
C ILE A 96 -17.81 -5.53 3.60
N TRP A 97 -16.53 -5.59 3.30
CA TRP A 97 -15.91 -6.69 2.58
C TRP A 97 -15.39 -7.75 3.54
N LYS A 98 -15.74 -9.01 3.30
CA LYS A 98 -15.32 -10.18 4.08
C LYS A 98 -14.58 -11.17 3.19
N TYR A 99 -13.79 -12.06 3.79
CA TYR A 99 -13.12 -13.11 3.05
C TYR A 99 -14.12 -14.21 2.66
N GLU A 100 -13.97 -14.76 1.45
CA GLU A 100 -14.74 -15.91 0.99
C GLU A 100 -13.88 -17.18 0.97
N ASP A 101 -12.73 -17.14 0.30
CA ASP A 101 -11.78 -18.25 0.21
C ASP A 101 -10.35 -17.74 -0.03
N VAL A 102 -9.38 -18.65 -0.01
CA VAL A 102 -7.96 -18.39 -0.21
C VAL A 102 -7.37 -19.29 -1.31
N PHE A 103 -6.55 -18.68 -2.15
CA PHE A 103 -5.94 -19.30 -3.33
C PHE A 103 -4.43 -18.99 -3.39
N LEU A 104 -3.64 -19.94 -3.90
CA LEU A 104 -2.22 -19.72 -4.23
C LEU A 104 -2.04 -18.98 -5.56
N THR A 105 -3.04 -19.06 -6.43
CA THR A 105 -3.06 -18.41 -7.75
C THR A 105 -4.10 -17.31 -7.77
N LYS A 106 -3.89 -16.31 -8.63
CA LYS A 106 -4.78 -15.16 -8.75
C LYS A 106 -6.19 -15.62 -9.21
N PRO A 107 -7.25 -15.42 -8.39
CA PRO A 107 -8.61 -15.79 -8.76
C PRO A 107 -9.24 -14.75 -9.70
N THR A 108 -10.40 -15.10 -10.27
CA THR A 108 -11.27 -14.15 -10.95
C THR A 108 -12.18 -13.46 -9.94
N GLY A 109 -12.46 -12.17 -10.13
CA GLY A 109 -13.31 -11.40 -9.24
C GLY A 109 -12.51 -10.50 -8.31
N ASP A 110 -13.08 -10.20 -7.14
CA ASP A 110 -12.49 -9.32 -6.15
C ASP A 110 -11.61 -10.11 -5.19
N PHE A 111 -10.37 -9.67 -5.03
CA PHE A 111 -9.41 -10.34 -4.17
C PHE A 111 -8.37 -9.36 -3.66
N ILE A 112 -7.74 -9.74 -2.55
CA ILE A 112 -6.61 -9.03 -1.96
C ILE A 112 -5.43 -9.99 -1.83
N LYS A 113 -4.24 -9.49 -2.17
CA LYS A 113 -2.99 -10.25 -2.10
C LYS A 113 -2.39 -10.10 -0.71
N GLY A 114 -2.01 -11.21 -0.10
CA GLY A 114 -1.36 -11.25 1.19
C GLY A 114 -0.22 -12.27 1.25
N LYS A 115 0.43 -12.33 2.41
CA LYS A 115 1.48 -13.29 2.71
C LYS A 115 1.17 -14.00 4.01
N ILE A 116 1.24 -15.33 4.02
CA ILE A 116 1.09 -16.12 5.24
C ILE A 116 2.29 -15.86 6.12
N LYS A 117 2.06 -15.27 7.29
CA LYS A 117 3.12 -14.98 8.27
C LYS A 117 3.32 -16.08 9.27
N ARG A 118 2.24 -16.75 9.65
CA ARG A 118 2.25 -17.82 10.65
C ARG A 118 1.07 -18.75 10.38
N ILE A 119 1.29 -20.04 10.61
CA ILE A 119 0.23 -21.05 10.64
C ILE A 119 0.17 -21.59 12.06
N GLY A 120 -0.99 -21.52 12.68
CA GLY A 120 -1.27 -22.06 14.01
C GLY A 120 -2.60 -22.80 14.01
N SER A 121 -3.50 -22.44 14.93
CA SER A 121 -4.92 -22.83 14.84
C SER A 121 -5.61 -22.24 13.61
N GLU A 122 -5.11 -21.09 13.15
CA GLU A 122 -5.53 -20.35 11.96
C GLU A 122 -4.29 -19.91 11.18
N MET A 123 -4.46 -19.65 9.89
CA MET A 123 -3.45 -19.05 9.04
C MET A 123 -3.55 -17.53 9.19
N HIS A 124 -2.48 -16.92 9.70
CA HIS A 124 -2.37 -15.48 9.84
C HIS A 124 -1.75 -14.89 8.55
N VAL A 125 -2.56 -14.14 7.81
CA VAL A 125 -2.19 -13.52 6.53
C VAL A 125 -2.01 -12.01 6.72
N GLU A 126 -0.89 -11.46 6.28
CA GLU A 126 -0.67 -10.01 6.22
C GLU A 126 -0.77 -9.48 4.78
N TYR A 127 -1.41 -8.33 4.62
CA TYR A 127 -1.70 -7.66 3.35
C TYR A 127 -0.81 -6.43 3.10
N GLY A 128 0.02 -6.05 4.08
CA GLY A 128 0.87 -4.87 4.00
C GLY A 128 0.15 -3.56 4.34
N ILE A 129 -1.02 -3.65 4.96
CA ILE A 129 -1.85 -2.53 5.42
C ILE A 129 -2.12 -2.60 6.94
N GLU A 130 -1.45 -3.48 7.67
CA GLU A 130 -1.62 -3.67 9.12
C GLU A 130 -1.05 -2.51 9.96
N GLN A 131 -0.40 -1.54 9.33
CA GLN A 131 0.21 -0.39 10.00
C GLN A 131 -0.15 0.89 9.27
N ASN A 132 -0.61 1.88 10.04
CA ASN A 132 -0.86 3.23 9.53
C ASN A 132 -0.21 4.29 10.44
N PHE A 133 0.39 5.31 9.84
CA PHE A 133 0.93 6.44 10.58
C PHE A 133 -0.20 7.42 10.94
N ILE A 134 -0.19 7.89 12.18
CA ILE A 134 -1.19 8.84 12.68
C ILE A 134 -0.50 10.13 13.14
N GLU A 135 -1.26 11.23 13.16
CA GLU A 135 -0.74 12.50 13.64
C GLU A 135 -0.31 12.43 15.12
N GLN A 136 0.67 13.28 15.47
CA GLN A 136 1.15 13.35 16.85
C GLN A 136 0.05 13.86 17.79
N GLY A 137 -0.16 13.15 18.90
CA GLY A 137 -1.19 13.47 19.89
C GLY A 137 -2.57 12.89 19.61
N THR A 138 -2.77 12.23 18.46
CA THR A 138 -4.02 11.51 18.17
C THR A 138 -4.12 10.28 19.07
N ARG A 139 -5.14 10.28 19.94
CA ARG A 139 -5.51 9.09 20.72
C ARG A 139 -6.53 8.30 19.92
N VAL A 140 -6.15 7.09 19.50
CA VAL A 140 -7.10 6.16 18.92
C VAL A 140 -7.64 5.29 20.04
N GLU A 141 -8.92 5.46 20.33
CA GLU A 141 -9.60 4.57 21.25
C GLU A 141 -9.80 3.20 20.59
N ARG A 142 -9.58 2.12 21.36
CA ARG A 142 -9.94 0.77 20.94
C ARG A 142 -11.40 0.71 20.51
N GLY A 143 -11.70 -0.15 19.54
CA GLY A 143 -13.03 -0.36 19.01
C GLY A 143 -13.01 -0.77 17.55
N ILE A 144 -14.22 -0.98 17.03
CA ILE A 144 -14.46 -1.29 15.63
C ILE A 144 -14.26 -0.02 14.81
N MET A 145 -13.54 -0.14 13.71
CA MET A 145 -13.32 0.91 12.74
C MET A 145 -13.49 0.35 11.33
N GLU A 146 -13.75 1.24 10.41
CA GLU A 146 -13.86 0.95 8.98
C GLU A 146 -12.61 1.52 8.29
N VAL A 147 -11.93 0.67 7.52
CA VAL A 147 -10.76 1.08 6.74
C VAL A 147 -11.12 0.97 5.28
N GLU A 148 -11.14 2.12 4.61
CA GLU A 148 -11.28 2.21 3.17
C GLU A 148 -9.92 1.93 2.51
N VAL A 149 -9.88 0.89 1.68
CA VAL A 149 -8.68 0.38 1.04
C VAL A 149 -8.89 0.38 -0.47
N LYS A 150 -7.88 0.83 -1.22
CA LYS A 150 -7.82 0.59 -2.66
C LYS A 150 -6.99 -0.63 -2.97
N VAL A 151 -7.55 -1.53 -3.78
CA VAL A 151 -6.89 -2.75 -4.22
C VAL A 151 -6.71 -2.72 -5.73
N ASP A 152 -5.46 -2.89 -6.18
CA ASP A 152 -5.14 -2.91 -7.61
C ASP A 152 -5.45 -4.26 -8.28
N ASN A 153 -5.31 -4.33 -9.60
CA ASN A 153 -5.53 -5.55 -10.37
C ASN A 153 -4.58 -6.71 -10.01
N SER A 154 -3.53 -6.48 -9.23
CA SER A 154 -2.62 -7.52 -8.74
C SER A 154 -2.93 -7.93 -7.30
N GLY A 155 -3.93 -7.32 -6.67
CA GLY A 155 -4.34 -7.52 -5.29
C GLY A 155 -3.54 -6.69 -4.28
N ASN A 156 -2.65 -5.79 -4.71
CA ASN A 156 -1.93 -4.95 -3.75
C ASN A 156 -2.88 -3.91 -3.17
N ALA A 157 -2.88 -3.79 -1.84
CA ALA A 157 -3.75 -2.92 -1.10
C ALA A 157 -3.03 -1.65 -0.62
N ARG A 158 -3.77 -0.54 -0.54
CA ARG A 158 -3.35 0.70 0.13
C ARG A 158 -4.51 1.32 0.89
N ILE A 159 -4.25 1.73 2.13
CA ILE A 159 -5.22 2.49 2.93
C ILE A 159 -5.44 3.86 2.29
N ILE A 160 -6.69 4.26 2.17
CA ILE A 160 -7.12 5.58 1.73
C ILE A 160 -7.67 6.40 2.89
N LYS A 161 -8.45 5.74 3.76
CA LYS A 161 -9.19 6.40 4.83
C LYS A 161 -9.46 5.44 5.98
N ILE A 162 -9.45 5.94 7.19
CA ILE A 162 -9.86 5.23 8.39
C ILE A 162 -10.96 6.03 9.09
N THR A 163 -12.11 5.40 9.32
CA THR A 163 -13.26 5.99 9.99
C THR A 163 -13.68 5.18 11.22
N LYS A 164 -14.10 5.87 12.26
CA LYS A 164 -14.72 5.27 13.45
C LYS A 164 -16.02 6.01 13.75
N ASP A 165 -17.13 5.28 13.87
CA ASP A 165 -18.46 5.85 14.10
C ASP A 165 -18.81 6.99 13.12
N GLY A 166 -18.39 6.84 11.85
CA GLY A 166 -18.56 7.85 10.79
C GLY A 166 -17.60 9.06 10.87
N LYS A 167 -16.71 9.14 11.86
CA LYS A 167 -15.71 10.20 12.00
C LYS A 167 -14.35 9.78 11.41
N LEU A 168 -13.75 10.66 10.61
CA LEU A 168 -12.40 10.48 10.05
C LEU A 168 -11.34 10.50 11.16
N ILE A 169 -10.47 9.49 11.16
CA ILE A 169 -9.31 9.39 12.04
C ILE A 169 -8.01 9.67 11.28
N ALA A 170 -7.86 9.06 10.10
CA ALA A 170 -6.65 9.12 9.28
C ALA A 170 -6.99 8.91 7.80
#